data_AF-A0A3M9LFA7-F1
#
_entry.id   AF-A0A3M9LFA7-F1
#
_cell.length_a   1.000
_cell.length_b   1.000
_cell.length_c   1.000
_cell.angle_alpha   90.00
_cell.angle_beta   90.00
_cell.angle_gamma   90.00
#
_symmetry.space_group_name_H-M   'P 1'
#
loop_
_entity.id
_entity.type
_entity.pdbx_description
1 polymer ?
#
loop_
_entity_poly.entity_id
_entity_poly.type
_entity_poly.pdbx_seq_one_letter_code
_entity_poly.pdbx_strand_id
1 'polypeptide(L)'
;MEQLVIWESRIELMGEDVDALERLANDSDNHGLQLKKWMEKASIPLPDKIPRGLPQKVFDFEDMDSPELFKAIMKYEILARDVYKNITETDPYVIEELFPDESDQENFLKDMEHISKEEEGHRQICEERVGGFKTIRGKR
;
A
#
# COMPACT_ATOMS: atom_id res chain seq x y z
N MET A 1 -8.72 7.30 20.47
CA MET A 1 -8.87 5.86 20.78
C MET A 1 -8.11 4.99 19.79
N GLU A 2 -7.89 5.45 18.54
CA GLU A 2 -7.06 4.77 17.51
C GLU A 2 -5.58 4.62 17.87
N GLN A 3 -5.01 5.53 18.69
CA GLN A 3 -3.60 5.40 19.09
C GLN A 3 -3.33 4.27 20.08
N LEU A 4 -4.34 3.75 20.81
CA LEU A 4 -4.12 2.70 21.82
C LEU A 4 -3.93 1.30 21.18
N VAL A 5 -4.60 1.03 20.07
CA VAL A 5 -4.50 -0.25 19.32
C VAL A 5 -3.08 -0.44 18.75
N ILE A 6 -2.40 0.66 18.40
CA ILE A 6 -1.01 0.65 17.90
C ILE A 6 0.00 0.22 18.98
N TRP A 7 -0.30 0.45 20.27
CA TRP A 7 0.62 0.11 21.37
C TRP A 7 0.53 -1.35 21.80
N GLU A 8 -0.63 -1.99 21.70
CA GLU A 8 -0.82 -3.39 22.09
C GLU A 8 -0.16 -4.33 21.07
N SER A 9 -0.30 -4.06 19.76
CA SER A 9 0.44 -4.80 18.71
C SER A 9 1.97 -4.59 18.80
N ARG A 10 2.43 -3.43 19.29
CA ARG A 10 3.86 -3.15 19.52
C ARG A 10 4.49 -3.97 20.65
N ILE A 11 3.69 -4.51 21.57
CA ILE A 11 4.19 -5.32 22.70
C ILE A 11 4.36 -6.79 22.28
N GLU A 12 3.61 -7.27 21.29
CA GLU A 12 3.68 -8.66 20.79
C GLU A 12 4.74 -8.85 19.69
N LEU A 13 5.16 -7.78 19.02
CA LEU A 13 6.12 -7.81 17.92
C LEU A 13 7.54 -7.45 18.38
N MET A 14 8.53 -8.27 18.06
CA MET A 14 9.94 -8.03 18.42
C MET A 14 10.73 -7.40 17.26
N GLY A 15 11.50 -6.35 17.54
CA GLY A 15 12.62 -5.89 16.70
C GLY A 15 12.28 -5.63 15.22
N GLU A 16 12.83 -6.46 14.33
CA GLU A 16 12.78 -6.30 12.86
C GLU A 16 11.36 -6.30 12.26
N ASP A 17 10.35 -6.77 13.00
CA ASP A 17 8.95 -6.72 12.59
C ASP A 17 8.33 -5.34 12.85
N VAL A 18 8.72 -4.67 13.94
CA VAL A 18 8.26 -3.30 14.24
C VAL A 18 8.82 -2.33 13.21
N ASP A 19 10.11 -2.42 12.89
CA ASP A 19 10.75 -1.57 11.87
C ASP A 19 10.10 -1.74 10.49
N ALA A 20 9.72 -2.99 10.16
CA ALA A 20 9.02 -3.27 8.91
C ALA A 20 7.63 -2.65 8.87
N LEU A 21 6.85 -2.76 9.95
CA LEU A 21 5.53 -2.14 10.03
C LEU A 21 5.60 -0.62 10.03
N GLU A 22 6.58 -0.03 10.71
CA GLU A 22 6.80 1.42 10.67
C GLU A 22 7.15 1.89 9.27
N ARG A 23 7.98 1.14 8.55
CA ARG A 23 8.27 1.43 7.15
C ARG A 23 7.02 1.35 6.29
N LEU A 24 6.28 0.25 6.35
CA LEU A 24 5.04 0.05 5.57
C LEU A 24 4.05 1.19 5.85
N ALA A 25 3.82 1.54 7.11
CA ALA A 25 2.92 2.61 7.50
C ALA A 25 3.37 3.99 6.98
N ASN A 26 4.65 4.34 7.16
CA ASN A 26 5.18 5.63 6.69
C ASN A 26 5.12 5.76 5.16
N ASP A 27 5.46 4.69 4.44
CA ASP A 27 5.44 4.68 2.98
C ASP A 27 3.98 4.80 2.48
N SER A 28 3.02 4.06 3.08
CA SER A 28 1.59 4.20 2.76
C SER A 28 1.03 5.60 3.05
N ASP A 29 1.43 6.24 4.15
CA ASP A 29 1.03 7.63 4.45
C ASP A 29 1.55 8.60 3.38
N ASN A 30 2.80 8.41 2.95
CA ASN A 30 3.40 9.21 1.88
C ASN A 30 2.68 9.01 0.54
N HIS A 31 2.29 7.77 0.21
CA HIS A 31 1.46 7.48 -0.97
C HIS A 31 0.11 8.20 -0.89
N GLY A 32 -0.53 8.20 0.29
CA GLY A 32 -1.76 8.94 0.54
C GLY A 32 -1.62 10.45 0.29
N LEU A 33 -0.50 11.05 0.70
CA LEU A 33 -0.20 12.46 0.45
C LEU A 33 0.01 12.75 -1.05
N GLN A 34 0.71 11.86 -1.76
CA GLN A 34 0.91 11.98 -3.21
C GLN A 34 -0.42 11.89 -3.96
N LEU A 35 -1.27 10.93 -3.61
CA LEU A 35 -2.61 10.80 -4.20
C LEU A 35 -3.48 12.01 -3.93
N LYS A 36 -3.47 12.51 -2.69
CA LYS A 36 -4.23 13.72 -2.33
C LYS A 36 -3.85 14.90 -3.20
N LYS A 37 -2.56 15.14 -3.41
CA LYS A 37 -2.06 16.19 -4.32
C LYS A 37 -2.65 16.04 -5.73
N TRP A 38 -2.65 14.82 -6.28
CA TRP A 38 -3.18 14.56 -7.62
C TRP A 38 -4.70 14.70 -7.71
N MET A 39 -5.42 14.24 -6.68
CA MET A 39 -6.88 14.41 -6.60
C MET A 39 -7.27 15.88 -6.50
N GLU A 40 -6.58 16.66 -5.68
CA GLU A 40 -6.78 18.12 -5.59
C GLU A 40 -6.53 18.79 -6.95
N LYS A 41 -5.47 18.37 -7.65
CA LYS A 41 -5.11 18.90 -8.97
C LYS A 41 -6.15 18.56 -10.04
N ALA A 42 -6.68 17.34 -10.02
CA ALA A 42 -7.75 16.89 -10.90
C ALA A 42 -9.15 17.41 -10.48
N SER A 43 -9.24 18.22 -9.42
CA SER A 43 -10.52 18.65 -8.84
C SER A 43 -11.45 17.49 -8.46
N ILE A 44 -10.87 16.34 -8.10
CA ILE A 44 -11.59 15.16 -7.62
C ILE A 44 -11.74 15.28 -6.10
N PRO A 45 -12.98 15.26 -5.56
CA PRO A 45 -13.18 15.32 -4.12
C PRO A 45 -12.63 14.05 -3.46
N LEU A 46 -11.92 14.23 -2.35
CA LEU A 46 -11.58 13.11 -1.48
C LEU A 46 -12.89 12.48 -0.94
N PRO A 47 -13.02 11.15 -0.95
CA PRO A 47 -14.22 10.51 -0.46
C PRO A 47 -14.32 10.67 1.06
N ASP A 48 -15.44 11.22 1.55
CA ASP A 48 -15.73 11.36 2.99
C ASP A 48 -15.95 10.00 3.70
N LYS A 49 -16.11 8.93 2.92
CA LYS A 49 -16.40 7.57 3.39
C LYS A 49 -15.67 6.57 2.51
N ILE A 50 -15.30 5.44 3.09
CA ILE A 50 -14.72 4.31 2.37
C ILE A 50 -15.65 3.93 1.18
N PRO A 51 -15.14 3.93 -0.07
CA PRO A 51 -15.91 3.57 -1.25
C PRO A 51 -16.59 2.21 -1.15
N ARG A 52 -17.74 2.05 -1.82
CA ARG A 52 -18.47 0.77 -1.86
C ARG A 52 -17.58 -0.32 -2.49
N GLY A 53 -17.55 -1.49 -1.86
CA GLY A 53 -16.72 -2.60 -2.30
C GLY A 53 -15.36 -2.70 -1.60
N LEU A 54 -14.96 -1.67 -0.84
CA LEU A 54 -13.81 -1.73 0.05
C LEU A 54 -14.23 -2.10 1.48
N PRO A 55 -13.40 -2.85 2.23
CA PRO A 55 -13.66 -3.21 3.61
C PRO A 55 -13.86 -1.97 4.48
N GLN A 56 -14.99 -1.90 5.19
CA GLN A 56 -15.36 -0.75 6.04
C GLN A 56 -14.68 -0.76 7.42
N LYS A 57 -14.14 -1.91 7.83
CA LYS A 57 -13.42 -2.04 9.10
C LYS A 57 -11.95 -1.74 8.89
N VAL A 58 -11.40 -0.90 9.76
CA VAL A 58 -9.96 -0.84 10.05
C VAL A 58 -9.52 -2.24 10.43
N PHE A 59 -8.32 -2.63 10.01
CA PHE A 59 -7.74 -3.91 10.37
C PHE A 59 -7.79 -4.10 11.87
N ASP A 60 -8.42 -5.19 12.25
CA ASP A 60 -8.34 -5.69 13.61
C ASP A 60 -7.20 -6.70 13.60
N PHE A 61 -6.06 -6.27 14.13
CA PHE A 61 -4.88 -7.11 14.30
C PHE A 61 -4.86 -7.73 15.71
N GLU A 62 -5.89 -7.53 16.53
CA GLU A 62 -6.00 -8.18 17.83
C GLU A 62 -5.93 -9.70 17.67
N ASP A 63 -5.16 -10.34 18.57
CA ASP A 63 -4.93 -11.78 18.61
C ASP A 63 -4.26 -12.41 17.36
N MET A 64 -3.69 -11.61 16.44
CA MET A 64 -2.93 -12.12 15.30
C MET A 64 -1.45 -12.30 15.64
N ASP A 65 -0.87 -13.45 15.28
CA ASP A 65 0.59 -13.57 15.29
C ASP A 65 1.25 -12.77 14.15
N SER A 66 2.56 -12.54 14.24
CA SER A 66 3.29 -11.75 13.23
C SER A 66 3.09 -12.27 11.79
N PRO A 67 3.26 -13.58 11.49
CA PRO A 67 2.95 -14.12 10.17
C PRO A 67 1.51 -13.87 9.70
N GLU A 68 0.51 -14.00 10.56
CA GLU A 68 -0.89 -13.73 10.24
C GLU A 68 -1.13 -12.26 9.90
N LEU A 69 -0.53 -11.36 10.67
CA LEU A 69 -0.57 -9.92 10.46
C LEU A 69 0.06 -9.54 9.12
N PHE A 70 1.29 -9.97 8.83
CA PHE A 70 1.96 -9.69 7.56
C PHE A 70 1.22 -10.32 6.37
N LYS A 71 0.56 -11.47 6.56
CA LYS A 71 -0.28 -12.08 5.52
C LYS A 71 -1.55 -11.28 5.26
N ALA A 72 -2.12 -10.64 6.27
CA ALA A 72 -3.26 -9.74 6.12
C ALA A 72 -2.83 -8.49 5.34
N ILE A 73 -1.75 -7.83 5.75
CA ILE A 73 -1.19 -6.64 5.10
C ILE A 73 -0.83 -6.92 3.64
N MET A 74 -0.14 -8.03 3.36
CA MET A 74 0.29 -8.40 2.00
C MET A 74 -0.85 -8.40 0.96
N LYS A 75 -2.07 -8.75 1.36
CA LYS A 75 -3.23 -8.72 0.44
C LYS A 75 -3.56 -7.29 -0.01
N TYR A 76 -3.32 -6.30 0.84
CA TYR A 76 -3.52 -4.89 0.55
C TYR A 76 -2.40 -4.37 -0.33
N GLU A 77 -1.16 -4.71 -0.02
CA GLU A 77 -0.01 -4.36 -0.87
C GLU A 77 -0.22 -4.85 -2.30
N ILE A 78 -0.71 -6.09 -2.48
CA ILE A 78 -1.03 -6.63 -3.81
C ILE A 78 -2.17 -5.84 -4.47
N LEU A 79 -3.25 -5.55 -3.74
CA LEU A 79 -4.38 -4.81 -4.28
C LEU A 79 -3.98 -3.39 -4.71
N ALA A 80 -3.27 -2.66 -3.85
CA ALA A 80 -2.81 -1.31 -4.10
C ALA A 80 -1.84 -1.28 -5.30
N ARG A 81 -0.85 -2.18 -5.30
CA ARG A 81 0.09 -2.36 -6.42
C ARG A 81 -0.63 -2.55 -7.75
N ASP A 82 -1.63 -3.43 -7.77
CA ASP A 82 -2.40 -3.73 -8.98
C ASP A 82 -3.26 -2.54 -9.42
N VAL A 83 -3.84 -1.79 -8.48
CA VAL A 83 -4.59 -0.56 -8.79
C VAL A 83 -3.69 0.49 -9.41
N TYR A 84 -2.55 0.82 -8.81
CA TYR A 84 -1.63 1.82 -9.38
C TYR A 84 -1.06 1.39 -10.72
N LYS A 85 -0.74 0.10 -10.86
CA LYS A 85 -0.33 -0.45 -12.15
C LYS A 85 -1.42 -0.29 -13.21
N ASN A 86 -2.67 -0.62 -12.89
CA ASN A 86 -3.78 -0.45 -13.83
C ASN A 86 -4.00 1.02 -14.22
N ILE A 87 -3.75 1.96 -13.30
CA ILE A 87 -3.79 3.40 -13.61
C ILE A 87 -2.74 3.74 -14.67
N THR A 88 -1.51 3.21 -14.55
CA THR A 88 -0.45 3.45 -15.56
C THR A 88 -0.74 2.83 -16.92
N GLU A 89 -1.63 1.82 -16.98
CA GLU A 89 -2.03 1.12 -18.19
C GLU A 89 -3.40 1.59 -18.72
N THR A 90 -4.01 2.60 -18.07
CA THR A 90 -5.30 3.16 -18.49
C THR A 90 -5.17 3.88 -19.84
N ASP A 91 -6.28 3.97 -20.59
CA ASP A 91 -6.34 4.72 -21.84
C ASP A 91 -5.77 6.14 -21.62
N PRO A 92 -4.71 6.53 -22.37
CA PRO A 92 -4.09 7.85 -22.23
C PRO A 92 -5.09 9.00 -22.33
N TYR A 93 -6.16 8.84 -23.12
CA TYR A 93 -7.21 9.85 -23.26
C TYR A 93 -7.86 10.21 -21.92
N VAL A 94 -8.04 9.24 -21.01
CA VAL A 94 -8.61 9.50 -19.68
C VAL A 94 -7.66 10.36 -18.83
N ILE A 95 -6.36 10.13 -18.95
CA ILE A 95 -5.33 10.90 -18.24
C ILE A 95 -5.22 12.32 -18.82
N GLU A 96 -5.31 12.45 -20.15
CA GLU A 96 -5.35 13.74 -20.85
C GLU A 96 -6.59 14.57 -20.46
N GLU A 97 -7.76 13.93 -20.32
CA GLU A 97 -8.98 14.59 -19.85
C GLU A 97 -8.87 15.06 -18.39
N LEU A 98 -8.20 14.30 -17.52
CA LEU A 98 -8.00 14.65 -16.12
C LEU A 98 -6.92 15.71 -15.92
N PHE A 99 -5.86 15.67 -16.74
CA PHE A 99 -4.70 16.56 -16.65
C PHE A 99 -4.39 17.17 -18.03
N PRO A 100 -4.90 18.38 -18.33
CA PRO A 100 -4.69 19.02 -19.64
C PRO A 100 -3.23 19.44 -19.92
N ASP A 101 -2.38 19.51 -18.90
CA ASP A 101 -0.97 19.86 -19.02
C ASP A 101 -0.12 18.59 -19.19
N GLU A 102 0.64 18.49 -20.28
CA GLU A 102 1.47 17.31 -20.59
C GLU A 102 2.48 16.99 -19.48
N SER A 103 3.05 18.01 -18.83
CA SER A 103 4.01 17.79 -17.74
C SER A 103 3.34 17.18 -16.52
N ASP A 104 2.06 17.44 -16.31
CA ASP A 104 1.30 16.84 -15.22
C ASP A 104 0.93 15.39 -15.51
N GLN A 105 0.63 15.06 -16.76
CA GLN A 105 0.41 13.68 -17.19
C GLN A 105 1.66 12.83 -16.95
N GLU A 106 2.83 13.32 -17.39
CA GLU A 106 4.11 12.63 -17.22
C GLU A 106 4.45 12.44 -15.73
N ASN A 107 4.30 13.50 -14.93
CA ASN A 107 4.59 13.46 -13.50
C ASN A 107 3.61 12.53 -12.75
N PHE A 108 2.33 12.56 -13.11
CA PHE A 108 1.32 11.68 -12.53
C PHE A 108 1.65 10.21 -12.80
N LEU A 109 1.90 9.85 -14.07
CA LEU A 109 2.23 8.48 -14.44
C LEU A 109 3.53 7.99 -13.78
N LYS A 110 4.53 8.87 -13.68
CA LYS A 110 5.78 8.57 -12.98
C LYS A 110 5.56 8.33 -11.49
N ASP A 111 4.74 9.13 -10.83
CA ASP A 111 4.39 8.94 -9.42
C ASP A 111 3.63 7.61 -9.25
N MET A 112 2.66 7.28 -10.12
CA MET A 112 1.93 6.00 -10.05
C MET A 112 2.83 4.79 -10.29
N GLU A 113 3.78 4.88 -11.21
CA GLU A 113 4.77 3.82 -11.44
C GLU A 113 5.70 3.66 -10.24
N HIS A 114 6.10 4.77 -9.61
CA HIS A 114 6.94 4.75 -8.42
C HIS A 114 6.22 4.08 -7.24
N ILE A 115 4.98 4.51 -6.94
CA ILE A 115 4.16 3.91 -5.89
C ILE A 115 3.97 2.42 -6.16
N SER A 116 3.60 2.02 -7.38
CA SER A 116 3.43 0.58 -7.72
C SER A 116 4.69 -0.25 -7.45
N LYS A 117 5.89 0.31 -7.67
CA LYS A 117 7.18 -0.34 -7.34
C LYS A 117 7.42 -0.42 -5.82
N GLU A 118 7.01 0.58 -5.07
CA GLU A 118 7.11 0.55 -3.60
C GLU A 118 6.17 -0.50 -3.00
N GLU A 119 4.92 -0.58 -3.47
CA GLU A 119 3.96 -1.62 -3.04
C GLU A 119 4.45 -3.05 -3.40
N GLU A 120 5.17 -3.20 -4.51
CA GLU A 120 5.85 -4.46 -4.83
C GLU A 120 6.96 -4.78 -3.81
N GLY A 121 7.71 -3.78 -3.35
CA GLY A 121 8.69 -3.91 -2.27
C GLY A 121 8.03 -4.24 -0.92
N HIS A 122 6.90 -3.63 -0.61
CA HIS A 122 6.09 -3.92 0.57
C HIS A 122 5.60 -5.37 0.57
N ARG A 123 5.13 -5.87 -0.58
CA ARG A 123 4.75 -7.28 -0.74
C ARG A 123 5.93 -8.20 -0.39
N GLN A 124 7.13 -7.88 -0.85
CA GLN A 124 8.34 -8.69 -0.57
C GLN A 124 8.67 -8.69 0.94
N ILE A 125 8.61 -7.52 1.59
CA ILE A 125 8.78 -7.39 3.05
C ILE A 125 7.80 -8.31 3.80
N CYS A 126 6.54 -8.35 3.36
CA CYS A 126 5.52 -9.21 3.95
C CYS A 126 5.78 -10.69 3.65
N GLU A 127 6.13 -11.05 2.41
CA GLU A 127 6.38 -12.44 1.99
C GLU A 127 7.52 -13.09 2.79
N GLU A 128 8.58 -12.33 3.10
CA GLU A 128 9.68 -12.79 3.96
C GLU A 128 9.20 -13.16 5.37
N ARG A 129 8.26 -12.40 5.93
CA ARG A 129 7.77 -12.51 7.32
C ARG A 129 6.62 -13.49 7.51
N VAL A 130 5.83 -13.73 6.46
CA VAL A 130 4.87 -14.85 6.41
C VAL A 130 5.57 -16.22 6.45
N GLY A 131 6.90 -16.24 6.41
CA GLY A 131 7.71 -17.46 6.45
C GLY A 131 7.92 -18.02 5.05
N GLY A 132 8.19 -17.14 4.08
CA GLY A 132 8.36 -17.46 2.67
C GLY A 132 9.02 -18.82 2.47
N PHE A 133 8.43 -19.63 1.59
CA PHE A 133 8.94 -20.94 1.17
C PHE A 133 10.42 -20.82 0.80
N LYS A 134 11.32 -20.98 1.78
CA LYS A 134 12.67 -21.46 1.52
C LYS A 134 12.49 -22.90 1.10
N THR A 135 12.19 -23.09 -0.19
CA THR A 135 12.52 -24.35 -0.84
C THR A 135 14.01 -24.51 -0.62
N ILE A 136 14.38 -25.31 0.37
CA ILE A 136 15.73 -25.82 0.52
C ILE A 136 15.95 -26.64 -0.75
N ARG A 137 16.49 -26.01 -1.80
CA ARG A 137 17.09 -26.74 -2.91
C ARG A 137 18.29 -27.46 -2.31
N GLY A 138 18.04 -28.66 -1.80
CA GLY A 138 19.09 -29.62 -1.49
C GLY A 138 19.96 -29.74 -2.73
N LYS A 139 21.23 -29.35 -2.60
CA LYS A 139 22.24 -29.66 -3.61
C LYS A 139 22.22 -31.18 -3.81
N ARG A 140 21.87 -31.60 -5.03
CA ARG A 140 22.29 -32.91 -5.56
C ARG A 140 23.52 -32.66 -6.41
#